data_AF-A0A550HUZ9-F1
#
_entry.id   AF-A0A550HUZ9-F1
#
_cell.length_a   1.000
_cell.length_b   1.000
_cell.length_c   1.000
_cell.angle_alpha   90.00
_cell.angle_beta   90.00
_cell.angle_gamma   90.00
#
_symmetry.space_group_name_H-M   'P 1'
#
loop_
_entity.id
_entity.type
_entity.pdbx_description
1 polymer ?
#
loop_
_entity_poly.entity_id
_entity_poly.type
_entity_poly.pdbx_seq_one_letter_code
_entity_poly.pdbx_strand_id
1 'polypeptide(L)'
;MQSIPVDTARLGVLRCAIAPEAKISNSETQEVKKDREGNTVYTVAVTVRQDRRRISVIEIAVSGEPKGVEEGQILKVTGLVAFAWAMGDRHGISFRADAITPVHATPGHAKGGGA
;
A
#
# COMPACT_ATOMS: atom_id res chain seq x y z
N MET A 1 5.95 17.23 11.71
CA MET A 1 5.89 15.88 11.11
C MET A 1 6.56 15.98 9.75
N GLN A 2 7.77 15.44 9.57
CA GLN A 2 8.47 15.53 8.29
C GLN A 2 7.96 14.42 7.36
N SER A 3 7.49 14.80 6.17
CA SER A 3 7.12 13.87 5.10
C SER A 3 8.35 13.55 4.26
N ILE A 4 8.59 12.26 4.02
CA ILE A 4 9.70 11.75 3.21
C ILE A 4 9.09 11.14 1.95
N PRO A 5 9.21 11.81 0.79
CA PRO A 5 8.82 11.21 -0.48
C PRO A 5 9.61 9.92 -0.73
N VAL A 6 8.91 8.85 -1.09
CA VAL A 6 9.52 7.56 -1.38
C VAL A 6 9.56 7.36 -2.89
N ASP A 7 10.77 7.19 -3.42
CA ASP A 7 10.96 6.82 -4.81
C ASP A 7 10.60 5.34 -5.02
N THR A 8 9.39 5.10 -5.53
CA THR A 8 8.88 3.75 -5.77
C THR A 8 9.59 3.04 -6.92
N ALA A 9 10.27 3.76 -7.83
CA ALA A 9 11.04 3.14 -8.91
C ALA A 9 12.33 2.47 -8.39
N ARG A 10 12.78 2.85 -7.20
CA ARG A 10 13.92 2.23 -6.50
C ARG A 10 13.51 1.14 -5.52
N LEU A 11 12.21 0.89 -5.39
CA LEU A 11 11.69 -0.28 -4.69
C LEU A 11 11.64 -1.47 -5.66
N GLY A 12 11.82 -2.68 -5.15
CA GLY A 12 11.55 -3.87 -5.94
C GLY A 12 10.05 -4.08 -6.16
N VAL A 13 9.68 -5.25 -6.68
CA VAL A 13 8.28 -5.58 -6.95
C VAL A 13 7.44 -5.49 -5.68
N LEU A 14 6.46 -4.58 -5.69
CA LEU A 14 5.47 -4.42 -4.63
C LEU A 14 4.34 -5.42 -4.85
N ARG A 15 4.05 -6.25 -3.85
CA ARG A 15 2.91 -7.20 -3.91
C ARG A 15 1.93 -6.96 -2.77
N CYS A 16 0.65 -7.05 -3.09
CA CYS A 16 -0.43 -7.04 -2.10
C CYS A 16 -0.28 -8.23 -1.16
N ALA A 17 -0.11 -7.96 0.12
CA ALA A 17 -0.08 -8.96 1.19
C ALA A 17 -1.46 -9.14 1.82
N ILE A 18 -2.20 -8.04 2.01
CA ILE A 18 -3.58 -8.02 2.51
C ILE A 18 -4.34 -7.02 1.64
N ALA A 19 -5.51 -7.43 1.16
CA ALA A 19 -6.40 -6.62 0.33
C ALA A 19 -6.85 -5.33 1.05
N PRO A 20 -7.48 -4.37 0.34
CA PRO A 20 -7.87 -3.10 0.96
C PRO A 20 -8.93 -3.28 2.06
N GLU A 21 -8.61 -2.79 3.26
CA GLU A 21 -9.50 -2.79 4.41
C GLU A 21 -9.78 -1.36 4.87
N ALA A 22 -11.01 -1.08 5.32
CA ALA A 22 -11.34 0.21 5.91
C ALA A 22 -10.49 0.44 7.17
N LYS A 23 -9.71 1.51 7.19
CA LYS A 23 -8.79 1.79 8.29
C LYS A 23 -9.58 2.20 9.52
N ILE A 24 -9.39 1.50 10.63
CA ILE A 24 -10.01 1.85 11.91
C ILE A 24 -9.16 2.91 12.63
N SER A 25 -9.78 4.04 13.02
CA SER A 25 -9.11 5.10 13.80
C SER A 25 -9.26 4.90 15.31
N ASN A 26 -10.31 4.22 15.74
CA ASN A 26 -10.55 3.87 17.14
C ASN A 26 -10.95 2.40 17.24
N SER A 27 -10.08 1.58 17.83
CA SER A 27 -10.27 0.14 17.95
C SER A 27 -11.40 -0.24 18.90
N GLU A 28 -11.75 0.60 19.86
CA GLU A 28 -12.84 0.34 20.83
C GLU A 28 -14.20 0.57 20.19
N THR A 29 -14.35 1.67 19.44
CA THR A 29 -15.64 2.06 18.83
C THR A 29 -15.84 1.50 17.42
N GLN A 30 -14.82 0.87 16.83
CA GLN A 30 -14.80 0.44 15.43
C GLN A 30 -15.03 1.61 14.45
N GLU A 31 -14.64 2.82 14.83
CA GLU A 31 -14.81 4.00 13.99
C GLU A 31 -13.87 3.94 12.78
N VAL A 32 -14.47 4.05 11.60
CA VAL A 32 -13.74 4.09 10.32
C VAL A 32 -13.09 5.46 10.13
N LYS A 33 -11.80 5.46 9.87
CA LYS A 33 -11.01 6.66 9.60
C LYS A 33 -11.52 7.35 8.35
N LYS A 34 -11.82 8.64 8.49
CA LYS A 34 -12.10 9.55 7.38
C LYS A 34 -10.93 10.50 7.11
N ASP A 35 -10.77 10.92 5.87
CA ASP A 35 -9.90 12.03 5.52
C ASP A 35 -10.59 13.39 5.78
N ARG A 36 -9.95 14.49 5.38
CA ARG A 36 -10.49 15.84 5.57
C ARG A 36 -11.73 16.13 4.73
N GLU A 37 -11.94 15.38 3.65
CA GLU A 37 -13.05 15.53 2.71
C GLU A 37 -14.21 14.56 3.06
N GLY A 38 -14.05 13.73 4.09
CA GLY A 38 -15.05 12.76 4.53
C GLY A 38 -14.96 11.40 3.84
N ASN A 39 -13.95 11.18 3.00
CA ASN A 39 -13.73 9.90 2.33
C ASN A 39 -13.20 8.87 3.31
N THR A 40 -13.60 7.61 3.16
CA THR A 40 -13.02 6.50 3.93
C THR A 40 -11.55 6.33 3.55
N VAL A 41 -10.68 6.23 4.56
CA VAL A 41 -9.29 5.84 4.38
C VAL A 41 -9.20 4.32 4.43
N TYR A 42 -8.58 3.72 3.42
CA TYR A 42 -8.28 2.30 3.37
C TYR A 42 -6.80 2.06 3.70
N THR A 43 -6.50 0.87 4.21
CA THR A 43 -5.15 0.35 4.38
C THR A 43 -4.96 -0.84 3.45
N VAL A 44 -3.81 -0.89 2.77
CA VAL A 44 -3.35 -2.06 2.02
C VAL A 44 -2.01 -2.49 2.59
N ALA A 45 -1.86 -3.76 2.96
CA ALA A 45 -0.56 -4.29 3.36
C ALA A 45 0.23 -4.69 2.11
N VAL A 46 1.45 -4.19 1.99
CA VAL A 46 2.29 -4.35 0.80
C VAL A 46 3.63 -4.91 1.21
N THR A 47 4.04 -5.98 0.53
CA THR A 47 5.41 -6.48 0.65
C THR A 47 6.36 -5.63 -0.19
N VAL A 48 7.50 -5.26 0.40
CA VAL A 48 8.55 -4.46 -0.22
C VAL A 48 9.87 -5.19 -0.03
N ARG A 49 10.63 -5.37 -1.11
CA ARG A 49 11.99 -5.89 -1.03
C ARG A 49 12.88 -5.17 -2.03
N GLN A 50 13.86 -4.42 -1.52
CA GLN A 50 14.96 -3.91 -2.35
C GLN A 50 15.96 -5.04 -2.65
N ASP A 51 16.74 -4.88 -3.72
CA ASP A 51 17.74 -5.89 -4.10
C ASP A 51 18.68 -6.22 -2.92
N ARG A 52 18.92 -7.51 -2.70
CA ARG A 52 19.73 -8.08 -1.61
C ARG A 52 19.34 -7.66 -0.18
N ARG A 53 18.18 -7.02 0.01
CA ARG A 53 17.62 -6.69 1.34
C ARG A 53 16.63 -7.76 1.80
N ARG A 54 16.37 -7.79 3.11
CA ARG A 54 15.24 -8.55 3.69
C ARG A 54 13.93 -7.93 3.21
N ILE A 55 12.91 -8.77 3.09
CA ILE A 55 11.56 -8.32 2.80
C ILE A 55 11.00 -7.58 4.02
N SER A 56 10.20 -6.55 3.76
CA SER A 56 9.42 -5.83 4.75
C SER A 56 7.95 -5.84 4.33
N VAL A 57 7.05 -5.81 5.29
CA VAL A 57 5.62 -5.55 5.05
C VAL A 57 5.33 -4.16 5.58
N ILE A 58 4.72 -3.32 4.76
CA ILE A 58 4.29 -1.98 5.14
C ILE A 58 2.79 -1.83 4.92
N GLU A 59 2.13 -1.11 5.82
CA GLU A 59 0.74 -0.72 5.67
C GLU A 59 0.65 0.67 5.05
N ILE A 60 0.03 0.76 3.88
CA ILE A 60 -0.12 2.01 3.12
C ILE A 60 -1.56 2.48 3.26
N ALA A 61 -1.73 3.68 3.81
CA ALA A 61 -3.02 4.36 3.83
C ALA A 61 -3.30 5.06 2.49
N VAL A 62 -4.51 4.91 1.96
CA VAL A 62 -5.00 5.57 0.75
C VAL A 62 -6.40 6.12 1.00
N SER A 63 -6.70 7.31 0.48
CA SER A 63 -8.07 7.85 0.56
C SER A 63 -8.93 7.28 -0.56
N GLY A 64 -10.15 6.85 -0.21
CA GLY A 64 -11.01 6.11 -1.11
C GLY A 64 -10.56 4.65 -1.28
N GLU A 65 -11.47 3.81 -1.75
CA GLU A 65 -11.20 2.38 -1.94
C GLU A 65 -10.37 2.16 -3.21
N PRO A 66 -9.18 1.53 -3.12
CA PRO A 66 -8.39 1.18 -4.29
C PRO A 66 -8.99 -0.06 -4.99
N LYS A 67 -9.79 0.21 -6.03
CA LYS A 67 -10.55 -0.83 -6.76
C LYS A 67 -9.65 -1.81 -7.50
N GLY A 68 -10.06 -3.08 -7.50
CA GLY A 68 -9.41 -4.17 -8.24
C GLY A 68 -8.08 -4.65 -7.63
N VAL A 69 -7.73 -4.20 -6.43
CA VAL A 69 -6.57 -4.68 -5.66
C VAL A 69 -6.95 -5.94 -4.89
N GLU A 70 -6.26 -7.03 -5.18
CA GLU A 70 -6.44 -8.33 -4.52
C GLU A 70 -5.09 -8.86 -3.99
N GLU A 71 -5.14 -9.78 -3.02
CA GLU A 71 -3.95 -10.41 -2.46
C GLU A 71 -3.10 -11.12 -3.53
N GLY A 72 -1.78 -11.05 -3.38
CA GLY A 72 -0.81 -11.63 -4.31
C GLY A 72 -0.54 -10.81 -5.58
N GLN A 73 -1.40 -9.85 -5.93
CA GLN A 73 -1.20 -9.01 -7.12
C GLN A 73 0.02 -8.09 -6.99
N ILE A 74 0.67 -7.83 -8.13
CA ILE A 74 1.70 -6.79 -8.22
C ILE A 74 0.99 -5.43 -8.24
N LEU A 75 1.49 -4.49 -7.46
CA LEU A 75 0.89 -3.17 -7.30
C LEU A 75 1.80 -2.08 -7.86
N LYS A 76 1.16 -1.07 -8.46
CA LYS A 76 1.75 0.24 -8.68
C LYS A 76 1.26 1.17 -7.57
N VAL A 77 2.20 1.78 -6.85
CA VAL A 77 1.91 2.76 -5.79
C VAL A 77 2.36 4.12 -6.27
N THR A 78 1.44 5.09 -6.24
CA THR A 78 1.66 6.47 -6.71
C THR A 78 1.66 7.42 -5.52
N GLY A 79 2.61 8.37 -5.48
CA GLY A 79 2.67 9.38 -4.42
C GLY A 79 2.99 8.81 -3.04
N LEU A 80 3.82 7.75 -2.95
CA LEU A 80 4.17 7.14 -1.68
C LEU A 80 4.98 8.12 -0.82
N VAL A 81 4.48 8.38 0.38
CA VAL A 81 5.11 9.24 1.38
C VAL A 81 5.20 8.47 2.70
N ALA A 82 6.40 8.44 3.26
CA ALA A 82 6.62 8.01 4.63
C ALA A 82 6.61 9.22 5.56
N PHE A 83 6.11 9.04 6.78
CA PHE A 83 6.16 10.09 7.79
C PHE A 83 6.47 9.51 9.17
N ALA A 84 7.47 10.10 9.82
CA ALA A 84 7.83 9.76 11.17
C ALA A 84 6.90 10.45 12.17
N TRP A 85 6.49 9.72 13.20
CA TRP A 85 5.64 10.23 14.26
C TRP A 85 6.10 9.77 15.63
N ALA A 86 5.74 10.55 16.64
CA ALA A 86 5.89 10.24 18.04
C ALA A 86 4.66 10.76 18.80
N MET A 87 4.12 9.96 19.71
CA MET A 87 2.99 10.27 20.58
C MET A 87 3.24 9.64 21.95
N GLY A 88 3.64 10.47 22.92
CA GLY A 88 4.17 9.96 24.20
C GLY A 88 5.37 9.05 23.94
N ASP A 89 5.34 7.85 24.50
CA ASP A 89 6.43 6.87 24.35
C ASP A 89 6.36 6.08 23.02
N ARG A 90 5.26 6.20 22.27
CA ARG A 90 5.09 5.51 20.99
C ARG A 90 5.69 6.34 19.87
N HIS A 91 6.42 5.69 18.98
CA HIS A 91 6.94 6.30 17.77
C HIS A 91 6.92 5.30 16.63
N GLY A 92 6.98 5.79 15.40
CA GLY A 92 6.97 4.92 14.24
C GLY A 92 7.06 5.66 12.92
N ILE A 93 7.07 4.86 11.86
CA ILE A 93 6.93 5.32 10.48
C ILE A 93 5.57 4.84 9.98
N SER A 94 4.84 5.73 9.34
CA SER A 94 3.61 5.38 8.64
C SER A 94 3.71 5.78 7.18
N PHE A 95 2.96 5.07 6.33
CA PHE A 95 3.00 5.24 4.89
C PHE A 95 1.61 5.67 4.39
N ARG A 96 1.60 6.61 3.46
CA ARG A 96 0.41 6.99 2.70
C ARG A 96 0.74 7.10 1.22
N ALA A 97 -0.25 6.88 0.37
CA ALA A 97 -0.13 7.02 -1.07
C ALA A 97 -1.34 7.77 -1.63
N ASP A 98 -1.17 8.37 -2.80
CA ASP A 98 -2.26 9.02 -3.53
C ASP A 98 -3.14 7.97 -4.21
N ALA A 99 -2.52 6.89 -4.73
CA ALA A 99 -3.24 5.79 -5.37
C ALA A 99 -2.47 4.46 -5.27
N ILE A 100 -3.24 3.36 -5.23
CA ILE A 100 -2.74 2.00 -5.34
C ILE A 100 -3.56 1.31 -6.44
N THR A 101 -2.89 0.79 -7.45
CA THR A 101 -3.55 0.13 -8.59
C THR A 101 -2.88 -1.20 -8.91
N PRO A 102 -3.64 -2.25 -9.31
CA PRO A 102 -3.04 -3.49 -9.78
C PRO A 102 -2.23 -3.24 -11.06
N VAL A 103 -1.08 -3.91 -11.19
CA VAL A 103 -0.37 -4.03 -12.45
C VAL A 103 -0.98 -5.22 -13.17
N HIS A 104 -1.86 -4.96 -14.14
CA HIS A 104 -2.32 -6.01 -15.03
C HIS A 104 -1.13 -6.50 -15.85
N ALA A 105 -0.71 -7.74 -15.62
CA ALA A 105 0.14 -8.42 -16.58
C ALA A 105 -0.67 -8.54 -17.88
N THR A 106 -0.23 -7.90 -18.95
CA THR A 106 -0.67 -8.29 -20.29
C THR A 106 -0.43 -9.80 -20.39
N PRO A 107 -1.43 -10.65 -20.66
CA PRO A 107 -1.20 -12.07 -20.79
C PRO A 107 -0.22 -12.28 -21.96
N GLY A 108 1.03 -12.58 -21.62
CA GLY A 108 2.05 -12.94 -22.58
C GLY A 108 1.57 -14.19 -23.31
N HIS A 109 1.35 -14.03 -24.61
CA HIS A 109 1.10 -15.05 -25.63
C HIS A 109 1.38 -16.48 -25.13
N ALA A 110 0.33 -17.21 -24.77
CA ALA A 110 0.41 -18.66 -24.65
C ALA A 110 0.74 -19.19 -26.04
N LYS A 111 2.02 -19.46 -26.30
CA LYS A 111 2.45 -20.15 -27.51
C LYS A 111 1.85 -21.55 -27.41
N GLY A 112 0.72 -21.74 -28.10
CA GLY A 112 0.11 -23.04 -28.30
C GLY A 112 1.14 -23.97 -28.92
N GLY A 113 1.64 -24.90 -28.12
CA GLY A 113 2.44 -26.02 -28.59
C GLY A 113 1.51 -27.06 -29.20
N GLY A 114 1.12 -26.82 -30.45
CA GLY A 114 0.61 -27.87 -31.33
C GLY A 114 1.76 -28.41 -32.17
N ALA A 115 2.16 -29.64 -31.90
CA ALA A 115 2.74 -30.63 -32.83
C ALA A 115 2.86 -31.97 -32.09
#